data_AF-A0A1V6IKX5-F1
#
_entry.id   AF-A0A1V6IKX5-F1
#
_cell.length_a   1.000
_cell.length_b   1.000
_cell.length_c   1.000
_cell.angle_alpha   90.00
_cell.angle_beta   90.00
_cell.angle_gamma   90.00
#
_symmetry.space_group_name_H-M   'P 1'
#
loop_
_entity.id
_entity.type
_entity.pdbx_description
1 polymer ?
#
loop_
_entity_poly.entity_id
_entity_poly.type
_entity_poly.pdbx_seq_one_letter_code
_entity_poly.pdbx_strand_id
1 'polypeptide(L)'
;MGLKVYIDFSILDTLASSPPEGKTNLPHWQSMRNIWRMFIDNKISLVTSPIDLETDIILWLNKRGCCITDTMRAMEAINEFERWNMIEKDNIRKWKRILIFFEQIGFLEDTEVHVLSDAYKALESFIQNEVLGFKMDEPESLLTQEDIAILNECSQSLRNWYSDISWKELKRTDYQLNWEILLSVLERHNIETVFEGEKGIRNRNLFGLWNRIVGLSKKSSSKLPLDGSHIDFILATVLKKYQFNMAYRDTKHILNCIKHKIDLFMTTDDRLIESFNSKRHLLMKLPETITVNLNIVNPSTVKKIMSSPKGLDKCI
;
A
#
# COMPACT_ATOMS: atom_id res chain seq x y z
N MET A 1 19.85 -23.04 9.42
CA MET A 1 19.01 -22.12 8.61
C MET A 1 18.93 -20.81 9.36
N GLY A 2 19.21 -19.67 8.71
CA GLY A 2 19.11 -18.36 9.35
C GLY A 2 17.66 -18.01 9.70
N LEU A 3 17.48 -17.06 10.62
CA LEU A 3 16.15 -16.56 11.01
C LEU A 3 15.43 -16.03 9.76
N LYS A 4 14.20 -16.51 9.49
CA LYS A 4 13.35 -16.00 8.41
C LYS A 4 12.35 -15.00 9.00
N VAL A 5 12.30 -13.79 8.44
CA VAL A 5 11.42 -12.71 8.91
C VAL A 5 10.59 -12.20 7.75
N TYR A 6 9.28 -12.24 7.91
CA TYR A 6 8.33 -11.65 6.96
C TYR A 6 8.33 -10.13 7.11
N ILE A 7 8.28 -9.40 6.00
CA ILE A 7 8.21 -7.94 5.99
C ILE A 7 7.06 -7.44 5.11
N ASP A 8 6.51 -6.29 5.48
CA ASP A 8 5.50 -5.57 4.71
C ASP A 8 6.05 -4.26 4.11
N PHE A 9 5.17 -3.49 3.46
CA PHE A 9 5.52 -2.22 2.85
C PHE A 9 6.11 -1.20 3.84
N SER A 10 5.63 -1.18 5.08
CA SER A 10 6.08 -0.21 6.09
C SER A 10 7.58 -0.33 6.39
N ILE A 11 8.12 -1.55 6.28
CA ILE A 11 9.55 -1.83 6.42
C ILE A 11 10.35 -1.28 5.25
N LEU A 12 9.88 -1.48 4.02
CA LEU A 12 10.55 -0.92 2.84
C LEU A 12 10.53 0.60 2.87
N ASP A 13 9.40 1.20 3.24
CA ASP A 13 9.26 2.65 3.36
C ASP A 13 10.22 3.23 4.42
N THR A 14 10.30 2.57 5.59
CA THR A 14 11.23 2.92 6.66
C THR A 14 12.69 2.83 6.20
N LEU A 15 13.05 1.76 5.50
CA LEU A 15 14.42 1.55 5.01
C LEU A 15 14.83 2.56 3.93
N ALA A 16 13.90 2.95 3.06
CA ALA A 16 14.12 3.91 1.97
C ALA A 16 14.16 5.37 2.43
N SER A 17 13.56 5.66 3.58
CA SER A 17 13.49 7.00 4.15
C SER A 17 14.87 7.52 4.59
N SER A 18 15.04 8.84 4.49
CA SER A 18 16.12 9.56 5.17
C SER A 18 16.01 9.40 6.68
N PRO A 19 17.10 9.61 7.45
CA PRO A 19 17.04 9.57 8.90
C PRO A 19 15.96 10.54 9.39
N PRO A 20 15.00 10.11 10.23
CA PRO A 20 13.98 11.00 10.74
C PRO A 20 14.63 12.10 11.59
N GLU A 21 14.21 13.35 11.41
CA GLU A 21 14.72 14.51 12.16
C GLU A 21 14.28 14.46 13.65
N GLY A 22 13.28 13.64 13.98
CA GLY A 22 12.77 13.42 15.33
C GLY A 22 13.18 12.09 15.97
N LYS A 23 13.06 12.01 17.32
CA LYS A 23 13.49 10.85 18.12
C LYS A 23 12.54 9.64 18.06
N THR A 24 11.27 9.81 17.70
CA THR A 24 10.23 8.76 17.82
C THR A 24 10.46 7.58 16.86
N ASN A 25 10.83 7.85 15.60
CA ASN A 25 11.07 6.80 14.60
C ASN A 25 12.55 6.44 14.40
N LEU A 26 13.46 7.20 15.03
CA LEU A 26 14.90 7.00 14.90
C LEU A 26 15.36 5.59 15.35
N PRO A 27 14.87 5.00 16.46
CA PRO A 27 15.26 3.65 16.87
C PRO A 27 14.87 2.58 15.87
N HIS A 28 13.67 2.69 15.27
CA HIS A 28 13.18 1.74 14.27
C HIS A 28 13.97 1.87 12.96
N TRP A 29 14.22 3.10 12.50
CA TRP A 29 15.05 3.37 11.34
C TRP A 29 16.48 2.81 11.51
N GLN A 30 17.13 3.10 12.63
CA GLN A 30 18.48 2.59 12.93
C GLN A 30 18.49 1.06 13.04
N SER A 31 17.47 0.47 13.66
CA SER A 31 17.36 -0.99 13.78
C SER A 31 17.17 -1.63 12.41
N MET A 32 16.35 -1.03 11.54
CA MET A 32 16.13 -1.56 10.20
C MET A 32 17.39 -1.50 9.33
N ARG A 33 18.20 -0.43 9.44
CA ARG A 33 19.50 -0.35 8.73
C ARG A 33 20.47 -1.44 9.19
N ASN A 34 20.45 -1.80 10.47
CA ASN A 34 21.27 -2.91 10.99
C ASN A 34 20.75 -4.26 10.50
N ILE A 35 19.43 -4.47 10.52
CA ILE A 35 18.80 -5.69 10.01
C ILE A 35 19.09 -5.86 8.52
N TRP A 36 19.04 -4.78 7.74
CA TRP A 36 19.38 -4.82 6.32
C TRP A 36 20.84 -5.25 6.08
N ARG A 37 21.79 -4.76 6.88
CA ARG A 37 23.19 -5.24 6.81
C ARG A 37 23.30 -6.72 7.12
N MET A 38 22.59 -7.18 8.15
CA MET A 38 22.54 -8.61 8.49
C MET A 38 21.93 -9.46 7.37
N PHE A 39 20.95 -8.91 6.64
CA PHE A 39 20.36 -9.55 5.48
C PHE A 39 21.38 -9.69 4.34
N ILE A 40 22.10 -8.60 4.01
CA ILE A 40 23.19 -8.64 3.02
C ILE A 40 24.30 -9.63 3.43
N ASP A 41 24.60 -9.73 4.73
CA ASP A 41 25.56 -10.69 5.29
C ASP A 41 25.00 -12.13 5.37
N ASN A 42 23.80 -12.40 4.85
CA ASN A 42 23.11 -13.70 4.92
C ASN A 42 22.88 -14.25 6.34
N LYS A 43 22.83 -13.38 7.36
CA LYS A 43 22.57 -13.76 8.77
C LYS A 43 21.08 -13.90 9.08
N ILE A 44 20.23 -13.26 8.27
CA ILE A 44 18.78 -13.25 8.36
C ILE A 44 18.22 -13.30 6.93
N SER A 45 17.08 -13.96 6.74
CA SER A 45 16.36 -13.96 5.46
C SER A 45 15.13 -13.07 5.59
N LEU A 46 15.08 -11.97 4.83
CA LEU A 46 13.90 -11.13 4.71
C LEU A 46 13.04 -11.65 3.57
N VAL A 47 11.77 -11.93 3.85
CA VAL A 47 10.84 -12.51 2.87
C VAL A 47 9.49 -11.82 2.87
N THR A 48 8.73 -11.96 1.79
CA THR A 48 7.36 -11.43 1.68
C THR A 48 6.54 -12.17 0.62
N SER A 49 5.24 -11.87 0.56
CA SER A 49 4.40 -12.23 -0.59
C SER A 49 4.61 -11.20 -1.71
N PRO A 50 5.06 -11.61 -2.90
CA PRO A 50 5.31 -10.66 -3.99
C PRO A 50 4.02 -9.94 -4.40
N ILE A 51 2.89 -10.65 -4.45
CA ILE A 51 1.60 -10.11 -4.89
C ILE A 51 1.05 -9.08 -3.89
N ASP A 52 1.06 -9.41 -2.60
CA ASP A 52 0.51 -8.53 -1.57
C ASP A 52 1.38 -7.28 -1.41
N LEU A 53 2.71 -7.44 -1.40
CA LEU A 53 3.61 -6.31 -1.27
C LEU A 53 3.65 -5.42 -2.53
N GLU A 54 3.55 -5.99 -3.73
CA GLU A 54 3.40 -5.21 -4.96
C GLU A 54 2.09 -4.40 -4.94
N THR A 55 1.00 -5.02 -4.49
CA THR A 55 -0.30 -4.34 -4.33
C THR A 55 -0.18 -3.16 -3.38
N ASP A 56 0.51 -3.31 -2.25
CA ASP A 56 0.75 -2.22 -1.30
C ASP A 56 1.51 -1.05 -1.94
N ILE A 57 2.59 -1.35 -2.67
CA ILE A 57 3.40 -0.35 -3.36
C ILE A 57 2.56 0.41 -4.38
N ILE A 58 1.75 -0.31 -5.16
CA ILE A 58 0.84 0.29 -6.16
C ILE A 58 -0.16 1.21 -5.50
N LEU A 59 -0.84 0.75 -4.44
CA LEU A 59 -1.83 1.54 -3.72
C LEU A 59 -1.19 2.79 -3.10
N TRP A 60 -0.01 2.64 -2.49
CA TRP A 60 0.72 3.74 -1.88
C TRP A 60 1.17 4.78 -2.91
N LEU A 61 1.72 4.37 -4.05
CA LEU A 61 2.14 5.29 -5.13
C LEU A 61 0.94 6.04 -5.73
N ASN A 62 -0.18 5.34 -5.94
CA ASN A 62 -1.40 5.99 -6.40
C ASN A 62 -1.91 7.04 -5.40
N LYS A 63 -1.89 6.77 -4.09
CA LYS A 63 -2.24 7.77 -3.05
C LYS A 63 -1.31 9.00 -3.05
N ARG A 64 -0.15 8.93 -3.71
CA ARG A 64 0.78 10.06 -3.88
C ARG A 64 0.61 10.80 -5.22
N GLY A 65 -0.38 10.43 -6.02
CA GLY A 65 -0.62 11.00 -7.35
C GLY A 65 0.12 10.30 -8.48
N CYS A 66 1.03 9.36 -8.18
CA CYS A 66 1.77 8.59 -9.17
C CYS A 66 0.90 7.43 -9.68
N CYS A 67 0.27 7.63 -10.83
CA CYS A 67 -0.68 6.69 -11.39
C CYS A 67 0.02 5.42 -11.89
N ILE A 68 -0.24 4.28 -11.23
CA ILE A 68 0.19 2.97 -11.72
C ILE A 68 -1.00 2.23 -12.30
N THR A 69 -0.92 1.89 -13.59
CA THR A 69 -1.89 1.08 -14.32
C THR A 69 -1.40 -0.35 -14.47
N ASP A 70 -2.32 -1.27 -14.78
CA ASP A 70 -2.01 -2.68 -15.06
C ASP A 70 -1.11 -2.88 -16.30
N THR A 71 -0.83 -1.81 -17.06
CA THR A 71 -0.07 -1.83 -18.32
C THR A 71 1.34 -1.29 -18.20
N MET A 72 1.75 -0.80 -17.03
CA MET A 72 3.03 -0.11 -16.84
C MET A 72 3.72 -0.58 -15.58
N ARG A 73 5.04 -0.82 -15.65
CA ARG A 73 5.81 -1.18 -14.46
C ARG A 73 5.91 0.01 -13.51
N ALA A 74 5.97 -0.24 -12.20
CA ALA A 74 6.03 0.83 -11.20
C ALA A 74 7.19 1.82 -11.44
N MET A 75 8.38 1.33 -11.85
CA MET A 75 9.52 2.20 -12.16
C MET A 75 9.28 3.12 -13.37
N GLU A 76 8.58 2.62 -14.40
CA GLU A 76 8.22 3.42 -15.57
C GLU A 76 7.23 4.53 -15.20
N ALA A 77 6.24 4.18 -14.38
CA ALA A 77 5.26 5.13 -13.84
C ALA A 77 5.93 6.27 -13.05
N ILE A 78 6.88 5.92 -12.18
CA ILE A 78 7.64 6.89 -11.39
C ILE A 78 8.46 7.80 -12.30
N ASN A 79 9.13 7.25 -13.32
CA ASN A 79 9.93 8.05 -14.25
C ASN A 79 9.08 8.99 -15.11
N GLU A 80 7.86 8.59 -15.48
CA GLU A 80 6.92 9.47 -16.18
C GLU A 80 6.40 10.57 -15.25
N PHE A 81 6.02 10.21 -14.03
CA PHE A 81 5.59 11.17 -13.01
C PHE A 81 6.70 12.17 -12.64
N GLU A 82 7.95 11.72 -12.54
CA GLU A 82 9.12 12.58 -12.27
C GLU A 82 9.33 13.65 -13.34
N ARG A 83 9.03 13.35 -14.62
CA ARG A 83 9.15 14.33 -15.72
C ARG A 83 8.16 15.47 -15.59
N TRP A 84 7.01 15.24 -14.95
CA TRP A 84 6.04 16.29 -14.64
C TRP A 84 6.55 17.27 -13.57
N ASN A 85 7.52 16.85 -12.74
CA ASN A 85 8.32 17.72 -11.87
C ASN A 85 7.51 18.52 -10.81
N MET A 86 6.47 17.90 -10.24
CA MET A 86 5.62 18.50 -9.20
C MET A 86 5.88 18.00 -7.78
N ILE A 87 6.85 17.09 -7.61
CA ILE A 87 7.28 16.60 -6.30
C ILE A 87 8.80 16.74 -6.19
N GLU A 88 9.27 17.14 -5.02
CA GLU A 88 10.67 17.14 -4.63
C GLU A 88 11.42 15.86 -5.04
N LYS A 89 12.61 16.04 -5.61
CA LYS A 89 13.46 14.95 -6.12
C LYS A 89 13.80 13.91 -5.05
N ASP A 90 13.89 14.31 -3.78
CA ASP A 90 14.20 13.39 -2.68
C ASP A 90 13.07 12.41 -2.38
N ASN A 91 11.81 12.83 -2.54
CA ASN A 91 10.66 11.92 -2.46
C ASN A 91 10.70 10.91 -3.61
N ILE A 92 10.95 11.35 -4.84
CA ILE A 92 11.09 10.44 -5.99
C ILE A 92 12.24 9.45 -5.79
N ARG A 93 13.39 9.90 -5.28
CA ARG A 93 14.52 9.02 -4.94
C ARG A 93 14.12 7.98 -3.90
N LYS A 94 13.35 8.36 -2.87
CA LYS A 94 12.79 7.40 -1.89
C LYS A 94 11.93 6.35 -2.58
N TRP A 95 11.04 6.74 -3.49
CA TRP A 95 10.15 5.81 -4.18
C TRP A 95 10.93 4.80 -5.03
N LYS A 96 11.94 5.26 -5.77
CA LYS A 96 12.84 4.39 -6.54
C LYS A 96 13.62 3.41 -5.65
N ARG A 97 14.07 3.86 -4.47
CA ARG A 97 14.74 2.99 -3.48
C ARG A 97 13.84 1.89 -2.95
N ILE A 98 12.55 2.16 -2.72
CA ILE A 98 11.58 1.13 -2.29
C ILE A 98 11.55 0.00 -3.32
N LEU A 99 11.47 0.31 -4.62
CA LEU A 99 11.47 -0.70 -5.68
C LEU A 99 12.78 -1.50 -5.71
N ILE A 100 13.92 -0.84 -5.53
CA ILE A 100 15.22 -1.51 -5.46
C ILE A 100 15.28 -2.50 -4.28
N PHE A 101 14.73 -2.13 -3.11
CA PHE A 101 14.69 -3.05 -1.97
C PHE A 101 13.70 -4.19 -2.17
N PHE A 102 12.55 -3.91 -2.79
CA PHE A 102 11.57 -4.93 -3.18
C PHE A 102 12.20 -5.99 -4.10
N GLU A 103 13.05 -5.60 -5.04
CA GLU A 103 13.74 -6.53 -5.94
C GLU A 103 14.84 -7.37 -5.25
N GLN A 104 15.30 -6.98 -4.07
CA GLN A 104 16.42 -7.64 -3.37
C GLN A 104 15.99 -8.68 -2.33
N ILE A 105 14.76 -8.58 -1.80
CA ILE A 105 14.26 -9.48 -0.74
C ILE A 105 13.80 -10.82 -1.31
N GLY A 106 13.68 -11.83 -0.45
CA GLY A 106 13.17 -13.14 -0.85
C GLY A 106 11.66 -13.12 -1.07
N PHE A 107 11.18 -13.83 -2.09
CA PHE A 107 9.75 -14.06 -2.29
C PHE A 107 9.36 -15.44 -1.79
N LEU A 108 8.22 -15.50 -1.13
CA LEU A 108 7.59 -16.76 -0.79
C LEU A 108 7.08 -17.41 -2.08
N GLU A 109 7.35 -18.71 -2.24
CA GLU A 109 6.81 -19.48 -3.35
C GLU A 109 5.30 -19.58 -3.21
N ASP A 110 4.58 -19.48 -4.33
CA ASP A 110 3.18 -19.86 -4.37
C ASP A 110 3.10 -21.37 -4.21
N THR A 111 2.89 -21.83 -2.98
CA THR A 111 2.46 -23.20 -2.76
C THR A 111 1.06 -23.31 -3.34
N GLU A 112 0.95 -24.02 -4.47
CA GLU A 112 -0.30 -24.38 -5.14
C GLU A 112 -1.24 -25.00 -4.11
N VAL A 113 -2.19 -24.22 -3.62
CA VAL A 113 -3.38 -24.76 -2.98
C VAL A 113 -4.52 -24.41 -3.91
N HIS A 114 -4.81 -25.39 -4.77
CA HIS A 114 -6.10 -25.51 -5.44
C HIS A 114 -7.22 -25.23 -4.43
N VAL A 115 -7.98 -24.17 -4.70
CA VAL A 115 -9.19 -23.77 -3.96
C VAL A 115 -8.89 -23.30 -2.53
N LEU A 116 -9.20 -22.02 -2.24
CA LEU A 116 -9.36 -21.55 -0.86
C LEU A 116 -10.39 -22.45 -0.18
N SER A 117 -9.93 -23.44 0.59
CA SER A 117 -10.81 -24.31 1.36
C SER A 117 -11.67 -23.43 2.27
N ASP A 118 -12.88 -23.87 2.59
CA ASP A 118 -13.77 -23.10 3.47
C ASP A 118 -13.11 -22.81 4.83
N ALA A 119 -12.18 -23.67 5.26
CA ALA A 119 -11.32 -23.45 6.43
C ALA A 119 -10.42 -22.21 6.29
N TYR A 120 -9.81 -21.98 5.12
CA TYR A 120 -8.96 -20.80 4.90
C TYR A 120 -9.78 -19.51 4.88
N LYS A 121 -10.98 -19.53 4.29
CA LYS A 121 -11.91 -18.38 4.33
C LYS A 121 -12.41 -18.10 5.76
N ALA A 122 -12.68 -19.15 6.53
CA ALA A 122 -13.06 -19.01 7.93
C ALA A 122 -11.91 -18.41 8.75
N LEU A 123 -10.67 -18.85 8.52
CA LEU A 123 -9.47 -18.29 9.17
C LEU A 123 -9.25 -16.82 8.80
N GLU A 124 -9.39 -16.46 7.52
CA GLU A 124 -9.31 -15.08 7.04
C GLU A 124 -10.33 -14.19 7.76
N SER A 125 -11.60 -14.60 7.78
CA SER A 125 -12.68 -13.89 8.47
C SER A 125 -12.41 -13.78 9.97
N PHE A 126 -11.91 -14.84 10.61
CA PHE A 126 -11.60 -14.84 12.03
C PHE A 126 -10.46 -13.87 12.39
N ILE A 127 -9.36 -13.88 11.63
CA ILE A 127 -8.25 -12.93 11.83
C ILE A 127 -8.77 -11.50 11.69
N GLN A 128 -9.52 -11.21 10.64
CA GLN A 128 -10.02 -9.87 10.36
C GLN A 128 -10.94 -9.35 11.48
N ASN A 129 -11.93 -10.16 11.89
CA ASN A 129 -13.01 -9.73 12.78
C ASN A 129 -12.65 -9.89 14.27
N GLU A 130 -12.10 -11.02 14.67
CA GLU A 130 -11.89 -11.36 16.08
C GLU A 130 -10.52 -10.87 16.57
N VAL A 131 -9.46 -11.14 15.79
CA VAL A 131 -8.07 -10.83 16.17
C VAL A 131 -7.78 -9.36 15.95
N LEU A 132 -7.96 -8.86 14.74
CA LEU A 132 -7.65 -7.48 14.44
C LEU A 132 -8.75 -6.51 14.90
N GLY A 133 -9.98 -7.01 15.10
CA GLY A 133 -11.09 -6.23 15.65
C GLY A 133 -11.66 -5.18 14.69
N PHE A 134 -11.43 -5.34 13.39
CA PHE A 134 -11.97 -4.43 12.38
C PHE A 134 -13.35 -4.90 11.94
N LYS A 135 -14.35 -4.03 11.95
CA LYS A 135 -15.66 -4.34 11.37
C LYS A 135 -15.52 -4.49 9.85
N MET A 136 -16.13 -5.53 9.27
CA MET A 136 -16.02 -5.84 7.83
C MET A 136 -16.40 -4.68 6.89
N ASP A 137 -17.21 -3.73 7.35
CA ASP A 137 -17.91 -2.75 6.51
C ASP A 137 -17.51 -1.29 6.72
N GLU A 138 -16.50 -0.99 7.53
CA GLU A 138 -15.97 0.37 7.61
C GLU A 138 -14.72 0.46 6.73
N PRO A 139 -14.85 0.88 5.45
CA PRO A 139 -13.68 1.33 4.74
C PRO A 139 -13.08 2.46 5.59
N GLU A 140 -11.78 2.41 5.80
CA GLU A 140 -11.02 3.53 6.35
C GLU A 140 -10.91 4.62 5.26
N SER A 141 -12.07 5.01 4.69
CA SER A 141 -12.21 5.99 3.63
C SER A 141 -11.84 7.33 4.23
N LEU A 142 -10.59 7.72 4.01
CA LEU A 142 -10.09 9.08 4.19
C LEU A 142 -10.77 10.09 3.25
N LEU A 143 -11.66 9.65 2.35
CA LEU A 143 -12.43 10.55 1.50
C LEU A 143 -13.75 10.90 2.15
N THR A 144 -13.99 12.20 2.19
CA THR A 144 -15.25 12.83 2.56
C THR A 144 -16.26 12.75 1.41
N GLN A 145 -17.53 13.06 1.67
CA GLN A 145 -18.50 13.24 0.60
C GLN A 145 -18.10 14.38 -0.36
N GLU A 146 -17.41 15.41 0.15
CA GLU A 146 -16.85 16.51 -0.66
C GLU A 146 -15.81 15.98 -1.65
N ASP A 147 -14.92 15.09 -1.22
CA ASP A 147 -13.92 14.47 -2.10
C ASP A 147 -14.56 13.70 -3.26
N ILE A 148 -15.63 12.94 -2.98
CA ILE A 148 -16.35 12.19 -4.01
C ILE A 148 -17.06 13.16 -4.97
N ALA A 149 -17.66 14.24 -4.44
CA ALA A 149 -18.29 15.28 -5.26
C ALA A 149 -17.27 15.97 -6.20
N ILE A 150 -16.07 16.29 -5.70
CA ILE A 150 -14.97 16.84 -6.50
C ILE A 150 -14.60 15.90 -7.66
N LEU A 151 -14.43 14.60 -7.38
CA LEU A 151 -14.09 13.60 -8.41
C LEU A 151 -15.22 13.43 -9.44
N ASN A 152 -16.48 13.47 -9.00
CA ASN A 152 -17.63 13.42 -9.90
C ASN A 152 -17.68 14.65 -10.81
N GLU A 153 -17.47 15.84 -10.25
CA GLU A 153 -17.46 17.09 -11.02
C GLU A 153 -16.30 17.14 -12.03
N CYS A 154 -15.10 16.68 -11.64
CA CYS A 154 -13.98 16.48 -12.58
C CYS A 154 -14.43 15.59 -13.76
N SER A 155 -15.07 14.46 -13.47
CA SER A 155 -15.53 13.48 -14.47
C SER A 155 -16.57 14.06 -15.42
N GLN A 156 -17.54 14.83 -14.91
CA GLN A 156 -18.56 15.50 -15.73
C GLN A 156 -17.94 16.56 -16.67
N SER A 157 -16.84 17.18 -16.23
CA SER A 157 -16.16 18.22 -16.99
C SER A 157 -15.23 17.71 -18.10
N LEU A 158 -14.95 16.40 -18.18
CA LEU A 158 -13.94 15.83 -19.11
C LEU A 158 -14.04 16.34 -20.55
N ARG A 159 -15.26 16.43 -21.10
CA ARG A 159 -15.50 16.91 -22.48
C ARG A 159 -15.06 18.37 -22.72
N ASN A 160 -14.93 19.16 -21.67
CA ASN A 160 -14.54 20.58 -21.75
C ASN A 160 -13.01 20.72 -21.82
N TRP A 161 -12.26 19.68 -21.41
CA TRP A 161 -10.81 19.70 -21.28
C TRP A 161 -10.12 18.81 -22.32
N TYR A 162 -10.70 17.63 -22.58
CA TYR A 162 -10.22 16.73 -23.62
C TYR A 162 -11.00 16.94 -24.91
N SER A 163 -10.30 17.30 -25.98
CA SER A 163 -10.82 17.18 -27.34
C SER A 163 -11.06 15.71 -27.72
N ASP A 164 -11.92 15.46 -28.71
CA ASP A 164 -12.13 14.11 -29.23
C ASP A 164 -10.83 13.43 -29.69
N ILE A 165 -9.92 14.21 -30.30
CA ILE A 165 -8.63 13.73 -30.78
C ILE A 165 -7.73 13.36 -29.60
N SER A 166 -7.52 14.30 -28.67
CA SER A 166 -6.65 14.08 -27.50
C SER A 166 -7.18 12.95 -26.61
N TRP A 167 -8.50 12.83 -26.45
CA TRP A 167 -9.11 11.70 -25.74
C TRP A 167 -8.82 10.39 -26.45
N LYS A 168 -9.13 10.29 -27.74
CA LYS A 168 -8.95 9.06 -28.52
C LYS A 168 -7.49 8.60 -28.53
N GLU A 169 -6.56 9.54 -28.59
CA GLU A 169 -5.11 9.28 -28.66
C GLU A 169 -4.43 9.17 -27.29
N LEU A 170 -5.16 9.33 -26.18
CA LEU A 170 -4.63 9.22 -24.84
C LEU A 170 -4.13 7.78 -24.57
N LYS A 171 -2.81 7.61 -24.63
CA LYS A 171 -2.12 6.33 -24.38
C LYS A 171 -1.53 6.22 -22.97
N ARG A 172 -1.24 7.35 -22.34
CA ARG A 172 -0.61 7.45 -21.01
C ARG A 172 -1.32 8.52 -20.18
N THR A 173 -1.00 8.58 -18.89
CA THR A 173 -1.57 9.60 -18.00
C THR A 173 -1.01 10.98 -18.36
N ASP A 174 -1.90 11.89 -18.74
CA ASP A 174 -1.57 13.30 -18.89
C ASP A 174 -1.63 13.99 -17.53
N TYR A 175 -0.52 13.94 -16.78
CA TYR A 175 -0.46 14.49 -15.42
C TYR A 175 -0.73 16.00 -15.39
N GLN A 176 -0.27 16.74 -16.40
CA GLN A 176 -0.46 18.19 -16.45
C GLN A 176 -1.94 18.53 -16.61
N LEU A 177 -2.58 18.01 -17.67
CA LEU A 177 -3.98 18.29 -17.94
C LEU A 177 -4.89 17.76 -16.82
N ASN A 178 -4.62 16.56 -16.30
CA ASN A 178 -5.42 16.01 -15.21
C ASN A 178 -5.30 16.87 -13.95
N TRP A 179 -4.14 17.45 -13.67
CA TRP A 179 -3.96 18.31 -12.51
C TRP A 179 -4.67 19.64 -12.70
N GLU A 180 -4.63 20.24 -13.89
CA GLU A 180 -5.38 21.46 -14.23
C GLU A 180 -6.89 21.28 -14.04
N ILE A 181 -7.44 20.13 -14.45
CA ILE A 181 -8.85 19.78 -14.24
C ILE A 181 -9.18 19.76 -12.74
N LEU A 182 -8.39 19.02 -11.96
CA LEU A 182 -8.61 18.91 -10.52
C LEU A 182 -8.46 20.26 -9.82
N LEU A 183 -7.43 21.03 -10.17
CA LEU A 183 -7.15 22.35 -9.63
C LEU A 183 -8.32 23.31 -9.88
N SER A 184 -8.87 23.33 -11.10
CA SER A 184 -10.03 24.15 -11.44
C SER A 184 -11.28 23.80 -10.62
N VAL A 185 -11.47 22.52 -10.28
CA VAL A 185 -12.57 22.10 -9.39
C VAL A 185 -12.27 22.52 -7.95
N LEU A 186 -11.07 22.25 -7.43
CA LEU A 186 -10.67 22.65 -6.07
C LEU A 186 -10.84 24.15 -5.82
N GLU A 187 -10.45 24.99 -6.78
CA GLU A 187 -10.62 26.45 -6.70
C GLU A 187 -12.08 26.87 -6.60
N ARG A 188 -12.99 26.24 -7.36
CA ARG A 188 -14.43 26.52 -7.30
C ARG A 188 -15.05 26.12 -5.96
N HIS A 189 -14.47 25.15 -5.27
CA HIS A 189 -14.83 24.75 -3.92
C HIS A 189 -14.07 25.53 -2.82
N ASN A 190 -13.26 26.53 -3.19
CA ASN A 190 -12.41 27.31 -2.26
C ASN A 190 -11.43 26.45 -1.43
N ILE A 191 -10.93 25.35 -2.00
CA ILE A 191 -9.98 24.45 -1.36
C ILE A 191 -8.55 24.86 -1.73
N GLU A 192 -7.64 24.87 -0.75
CA GLU A 192 -6.21 25.16 -0.95
C GLU A 192 -5.60 24.16 -1.95
N THR A 193 -4.98 24.65 -3.03
CA THR A 193 -4.49 23.85 -4.17
C THR A 193 -3.04 23.35 -4.00
N VAL A 194 -2.58 23.22 -2.75
CA VAL A 194 -1.21 22.79 -2.46
C VAL A 194 -1.02 21.33 -2.86
N PHE A 195 0.05 21.06 -3.61
CA PHE A 195 0.42 19.70 -4.02
C PHE A 195 1.52 19.07 -3.16
N GLU A 196 2.41 19.86 -2.55
CA GLU A 196 3.56 19.36 -1.77
C GLU A 196 3.34 19.40 -0.24
N GLY A 197 4.26 18.78 0.50
CA GLY A 197 4.24 18.75 1.97
C GLY A 197 3.03 18.01 2.57
N GLU A 198 2.84 18.17 3.89
CA GLU A 198 1.74 17.55 4.64
C GLU A 198 0.37 18.07 4.20
N LYS A 199 0.25 19.38 3.94
CA LYS A 199 -1.00 19.99 3.45
C LYS A 199 -1.45 19.40 2.10
N GLY A 200 -0.51 19.05 1.23
CA GLY A 200 -0.83 18.46 -0.08
C GLY A 200 -1.22 16.98 -0.06
N ILE A 201 -1.18 16.28 1.08
CA ILE A 201 -1.50 14.84 1.15
C ILE A 201 -2.89 14.54 0.57
N ARG A 202 -3.91 15.31 0.98
CA ARG A 202 -5.28 15.14 0.49
C ARG A 202 -5.36 15.33 -1.02
N ASN A 203 -4.79 16.40 -1.54
CA ASN A 203 -4.82 16.73 -2.97
C ASN A 203 -4.05 15.71 -3.82
N ARG A 204 -2.92 15.18 -3.32
CA ARG A 204 -2.18 14.10 -3.99
C ARG A 204 -3.01 12.81 -4.04
N ASN A 205 -3.73 12.49 -2.97
CA ASN A 205 -4.62 11.33 -2.94
C ASN A 205 -5.78 11.49 -3.93
N LEU A 206 -6.46 12.65 -3.92
CA LEU A 206 -7.50 13.00 -4.90
C LEU A 206 -6.97 12.92 -6.33
N PHE A 207 -5.78 13.47 -6.58
CA PHE A 207 -5.16 13.44 -7.89
C PHE A 207 -4.84 12.02 -8.36
N GLY A 208 -4.36 11.17 -7.45
CA GLY A 208 -4.17 9.75 -7.70
C GLY A 208 -5.44 9.05 -8.16
N LEU A 209 -6.52 9.22 -7.40
CA LEU A 209 -7.84 8.67 -7.72
C LEU A 209 -8.38 9.23 -9.03
N TRP A 210 -8.22 10.53 -9.26
CA TRP A 210 -8.60 11.18 -10.50
C TRP A 210 -7.89 10.57 -11.71
N ASN A 211 -6.58 10.35 -11.63
CA ASN A 211 -5.83 9.68 -12.70
C ASN A 211 -6.33 8.24 -12.95
N ARG A 212 -6.77 7.52 -11.90
CA ARG A 212 -7.42 6.20 -12.05
C ARG A 212 -8.77 6.29 -12.76
N ILE A 213 -9.57 7.30 -12.42
CA ILE A 213 -10.87 7.56 -13.03
C ILE A 213 -10.68 7.85 -14.52
N VAL A 214 -9.81 8.79 -14.88
CA VAL A 214 -9.50 9.12 -16.29
C VAL A 214 -9.05 7.88 -17.05
N GLY A 215 -8.14 7.09 -16.48
CA GLY A 215 -7.66 5.86 -17.11
C GLY A 215 -8.76 4.83 -17.33
N LEU A 216 -9.65 4.63 -16.36
CA LEU A 216 -10.76 3.69 -16.48
C LEU A 216 -11.83 4.20 -17.47
N SER A 217 -12.18 5.49 -17.40
CA SER A 217 -13.04 6.18 -18.37
C SER A 217 -12.55 6.00 -19.80
N LYS A 218 -11.24 6.17 -20.04
CA LYS A 218 -10.63 6.02 -21.35
C LYS A 218 -10.63 4.57 -21.85
N LYS A 219 -10.55 3.62 -20.93
CA LYS A 219 -10.61 2.19 -21.23
C LYS A 219 -12.04 1.74 -21.55
N SER A 220 -13.04 2.28 -20.88
CA SER A 220 -14.44 1.89 -21.04
C SER A 220 -15.18 2.67 -22.12
N SER A 221 -14.72 3.88 -22.49
CA SER A 221 -15.32 4.68 -23.56
C SER A 221 -14.29 5.35 -24.46
N SER A 222 -14.54 5.29 -25.77
CA SER A 222 -13.76 6.02 -26.78
C SER A 222 -14.27 7.44 -27.06
N LYS A 223 -15.39 7.84 -26.45
CA LYS A 223 -16.05 9.13 -26.70
C LYS A 223 -16.41 9.85 -25.41
N LEU A 224 -16.44 11.17 -25.49
CA LEU A 224 -16.95 12.08 -24.47
C LEU A 224 -18.20 12.81 -25.01
N PRO A 225 -19.11 13.31 -24.16
CA PRO A 225 -19.15 13.10 -22.71
C PRO A 225 -19.50 11.66 -22.35
N LEU A 226 -19.10 11.25 -21.14
CA LEU A 226 -19.61 10.03 -20.52
C LEU A 226 -21.04 10.28 -20.02
N ASP A 227 -21.87 9.25 -20.07
CA ASP A 227 -23.17 9.28 -19.40
C ASP A 227 -23.01 9.23 -17.88
N GLY A 228 -23.98 9.81 -17.16
CA GLY A 228 -23.92 9.92 -15.70
C GLY A 228 -23.84 8.55 -15.00
N SER A 229 -24.64 7.56 -15.44
CA SER A 229 -24.61 6.21 -14.89
C SER A 229 -23.25 5.53 -15.03
N HIS A 230 -22.54 5.81 -16.14
CA HIS A 230 -21.21 5.28 -16.39
C HIS A 230 -20.15 5.99 -15.55
N ILE A 231 -20.28 7.31 -15.34
CA ILE A 231 -19.44 8.03 -14.38
C ILE A 231 -19.59 7.42 -12.97
N ASP A 232 -20.82 7.19 -12.52
CA ASP A 232 -21.10 6.59 -11.21
C ASP A 232 -20.49 5.20 -11.07
N PHE A 233 -20.61 4.37 -12.11
CA PHE A 233 -19.98 3.05 -12.15
C PHE A 233 -18.44 3.12 -12.06
N ILE A 234 -17.81 4.04 -12.81
CA ILE A 234 -16.35 4.22 -12.80
C ILE A 234 -15.87 4.68 -11.43
N LEU A 235 -16.55 5.67 -10.83
CA LEU A 235 -16.26 6.16 -9.49
C LEU A 235 -16.35 5.02 -8.48
N ALA A 236 -17.47 4.29 -8.43
CA ALA A 236 -17.66 3.17 -7.52
C ALA A 236 -16.56 2.10 -7.69
N THR A 237 -16.17 1.80 -8.93
CA THR A 237 -15.11 0.83 -9.23
C THR A 237 -13.75 1.29 -8.73
N VAL A 238 -13.37 2.55 -9.00
CA VAL A 238 -12.10 3.11 -8.54
C VAL A 238 -12.06 3.19 -7.02
N LEU A 239 -13.12 3.70 -6.39
CA LEU A 239 -13.18 3.82 -4.94
C LEU A 239 -13.08 2.46 -4.27
N LYS A 240 -13.81 1.44 -4.77
CA LYS A 240 -13.72 0.06 -4.25
C LYS A 240 -12.31 -0.53 -4.36
N LYS A 241 -11.59 -0.28 -5.47
CA LYS A 241 -10.26 -0.86 -5.71
C LYS A 241 -9.14 -0.11 -4.97
N TYR A 242 -9.22 1.22 -4.88
CA TYR A 242 -8.12 2.07 -4.43
C TYR A 242 -8.32 2.69 -3.03
N GLN A 243 -9.53 2.66 -2.47
CA GLN A 243 -9.79 2.94 -1.04
C GLN A 243 -9.65 1.68 -0.17
N PHE A 244 -8.62 0.90 -0.44
CA PHE A 244 -8.40 -0.45 0.10
C PHE A 244 -8.54 -0.54 1.63
N ASN A 245 -9.13 -1.65 2.10
CA ASN A 245 -9.32 -1.92 3.52
C ASN A 245 -7.99 -2.38 4.17
N MET A 246 -7.45 -1.57 5.11
CA MET A 246 -6.19 -1.90 5.79
C MET A 246 -6.28 -3.21 6.58
N ALA A 247 -7.43 -3.53 7.19
CA ALA A 247 -7.64 -4.78 7.90
C ALA A 247 -7.48 -6.01 6.98
N TYR A 248 -8.04 -5.90 5.77
CA TYR A 248 -7.96 -6.96 4.77
C TYR A 248 -6.51 -7.19 4.33
N ARG A 249 -5.77 -6.10 4.09
CA ARG A 249 -4.34 -6.12 3.78
C ARG A 249 -3.53 -6.84 4.88
N ASP A 250 -3.68 -6.39 6.11
CA ASP A 250 -2.94 -6.90 7.26
C ASP A 250 -3.26 -8.39 7.48
N THR A 251 -4.53 -8.78 7.27
CA THR A 251 -4.96 -10.18 7.29
C THR A 251 -4.24 -11.02 6.25
N LYS A 252 -4.06 -10.53 5.00
CA LYS A 252 -3.30 -11.26 3.98
C LYS A 252 -1.84 -11.47 4.36
N HIS A 253 -1.16 -10.46 4.89
CA HIS A 253 0.21 -10.61 5.37
C HIS A 253 0.33 -11.64 6.52
N ILE A 254 -0.61 -11.61 7.48
CA ILE A 254 -0.67 -12.59 8.58
C ILE A 254 -0.89 -14.01 8.03
N LEU A 255 -1.84 -14.17 7.11
CA LEU A 255 -2.14 -15.46 6.48
C LEU A 255 -0.94 -16.02 5.73
N ASN A 256 -0.15 -15.19 5.05
CA ASN A 256 1.10 -15.63 4.43
C ASN A 256 2.10 -16.14 5.47
N CYS A 257 2.23 -15.46 6.62
CA CYS A 257 3.09 -15.93 7.70
C CYS A 257 2.65 -17.31 8.21
N ILE A 258 1.34 -17.50 8.42
CA ILE A 258 0.78 -18.79 8.86
C ILE A 258 1.00 -19.88 7.81
N LYS A 259 0.63 -19.60 6.55
CA LYS A 259 0.76 -20.54 5.42
C LYS A 259 2.19 -21.04 5.25
N HIS A 260 3.17 -20.14 5.41
CA HIS A 260 4.58 -20.44 5.21
C HIS A 260 5.35 -20.74 6.51
N LYS A 261 4.65 -20.88 7.64
CA LYS A 261 5.22 -21.18 8.96
C LYS A 261 6.36 -20.24 9.35
N ILE A 262 6.10 -18.94 9.22
CA ILE A 262 7.02 -17.87 9.60
C ILE A 262 6.58 -17.31 10.95
N ASP A 263 7.43 -17.45 11.96
CA ASP A 263 7.10 -17.04 13.33
C ASP A 263 7.27 -15.53 13.60
N LEU A 264 7.95 -14.80 12.70
CA LEU A 264 8.22 -13.38 12.85
C LEU A 264 7.73 -12.57 11.65
N PHE A 265 6.76 -11.70 11.90
CA PHE A 265 6.35 -10.65 10.98
C PHE A 265 6.84 -9.30 11.52
N MET A 266 7.74 -8.66 10.78
CA MET A 266 8.25 -7.33 11.08
C MET A 266 7.46 -6.24 10.34
N THR A 267 6.96 -5.26 11.09
CA THR A 267 6.25 -4.06 10.58
C THR A 267 6.58 -2.83 11.45
N THR A 268 6.38 -1.61 10.95
CA THR A 268 6.40 -0.39 11.77
C THR A 268 5.00 0.13 12.08
N ASP A 269 3.95 -0.62 11.77
CA ASP A 269 2.58 -0.30 12.18
C ASP A 269 2.32 -0.74 13.63
N ASP A 270 2.40 0.21 14.57
CA ASP A 270 2.16 -0.05 16.00
C ASP A 270 0.72 -0.49 16.28
N ARG A 271 -0.27 -0.02 15.49
CA ARG A 271 -1.68 -0.44 15.62
C ARG A 271 -1.81 -1.92 15.29
N LEU A 272 -1.20 -2.37 14.19
CA LEU A 272 -1.21 -3.79 13.82
C LEU A 272 -0.51 -4.65 14.88
N ILE A 273 0.65 -4.20 15.37
CA ILE A 273 1.41 -4.90 16.42
C ILE A 273 0.55 -5.07 17.67
N GLU A 274 -0.11 -4.02 18.15
CA GLU A 274 -0.93 -4.04 19.35
C GLU A 274 -2.20 -4.89 19.18
N SER A 275 -2.97 -4.64 18.11
CA SER A 275 -4.21 -5.36 17.82
C SER A 275 -3.97 -6.86 17.70
N PHE A 276 -2.94 -7.27 16.96
CA PHE A 276 -2.63 -8.68 16.80
C PHE A 276 -2.12 -9.31 18.09
N ASN A 277 -1.10 -8.75 18.73
CA ASN A 277 -0.44 -9.42 19.86
C ASN A 277 -1.31 -9.51 21.10
N SER A 278 -2.22 -8.55 21.33
CA SER A 278 -3.16 -8.61 22.45
C SER A 278 -4.14 -9.79 22.33
N LYS A 279 -4.44 -10.23 21.11
CA LYS A 279 -5.45 -11.26 20.81
C LYS A 279 -4.91 -12.52 20.13
N ARG A 280 -3.60 -12.61 19.88
CA ARG A 280 -2.97 -13.78 19.21
C ARG A 280 -3.26 -15.12 19.89
N HIS A 281 -3.51 -15.12 21.20
CA HIS A 281 -3.88 -16.31 21.97
C HIS A 281 -5.21 -16.93 21.50
N LEU A 282 -6.06 -16.16 20.81
CA LEU A 282 -7.28 -16.65 20.18
C LEU A 282 -6.97 -17.52 18.95
N LEU A 283 -5.92 -17.19 18.21
CA LEU A 283 -5.48 -18.00 17.06
C LEU A 283 -4.99 -19.37 17.50
N MET A 284 -4.20 -19.44 18.58
CA MET A 284 -3.64 -20.69 19.12
C MET A 284 -4.69 -21.76 19.47
N LYS A 285 -5.98 -21.41 19.54
CA LYS A 285 -7.09 -22.34 19.76
C LYS A 285 -7.59 -23.02 18.47
N LEU A 286 -7.17 -22.54 17.30
CA LEU A 286 -7.60 -23.03 16.00
C LEU A 286 -6.65 -24.10 15.46
N PRO A 287 -7.16 -25.29 15.05
CA PRO A 287 -6.36 -26.39 14.50
C PRO A 287 -5.39 -25.98 13.39
N GLU A 288 -5.82 -25.06 12.53
CA GLU A 288 -5.10 -24.58 11.34
C GLU A 288 -3.85 -23.77 11.69
N THR A 289 -3.73 -23.27 12.92
CA THR A 289 -2.63 -22.39 13.35
C THR A 289 -1.73 -23.00 14.44
N ILE A 290 -2.04 -24.22 14.92
CA ILE A 290 -1.32 -24.91 16.00
C ILE A 290 0.19 -25.02 15.75
N THR A 291 0.62 -24.97 14.48
CA THR A 291 2.02 -25.15 14.09
C THR A 291 2.84 -23.86 13.94
N VAL A 292 2.25 -22.68 14.15
CA VAL A 292 2.95 -21.39 13.95
C VAL A 292 2.81 -20.50 15.18
N ASN A 293 3.94 -20.11 15.77
CA ASN A 293 3.96 -19.17 16.90
C ASN A 293 4.22 -17.74 16.38
N LEU A 294 3.28 -17.22 15.59
CA LEU A 294 3.43 -15.93 14.94
C LEU A 294 3.49 -14.78 15.96
N ASN A 295 4.54 -13.98 15.85
CA ASN A 295 4.71 -12.71 16.56
C ASN A 295 4.82 -11.58 15.52
N ILE A 296 4.00 -10.54 15.67
CA ILE A 296 4.15 -9.30 14.90
C ILE A 296 4.98 -8.33 15.74
N VAL A 297 6.08 -7.81 15.19
CA VAL A 297 7.07 -7.06 15.96
C VAL A 297 7.64 -5.89 15.17
N ASN A 298 8.14 -4.89 15.88
CA ASN A 298 8.89 -3.81 15.26
C ASN A 298 10.37 -4.18 15.01
N PRO A 299 11.10 -3.41 14.17
CA PRO A 299 12.51 -3.68 13.87
C PRO A 299 13.42 -3.70 15.11
N SER A 300 13.12 -2.89 16.12
CA SER A 300 13.93 -2.82 17.35
C SER A 300 13.85 -4.12 18.15
N THR A 301 12.69 -4.78 18.15
CA THR A 301 12.50 -6.09 18.78
C THR A 301 13.23 -7.19 18.03
N VAL A 302 13.15 -7.23 16.69
CA VAL A 302 13.91 -8.20 15.88
C VAL A 302 15.42 -8.07 16.14
N LYS A 303 15.94 -6.83 16.19
CA LYS A 303 17.34 -6.58 16.53
C LYS A 303 17.72 -7.14 17.90
N LYS A 304 16.86 -6.99 18.91
CA LYS A 304 17.08 -7.54 20.26
C LYS A 304 17.11 -9.07 20.26
N ILE A 305 16.17 -9.71 19.57
CA ILE A 305 16.12 -11.18 19.41
C ILE A 305 17.44 -11.68 18.84
N MET A 306 17.92 -11.03 17.77
CA MET A 306 19.18 -11.38 17.10
C MET A 306 20.45 -11.08 17.92
N SER A 307 20.39 -10.12 18.85
CA SER A 307 21.55 -9.73 19.67
C SER A 307 21.65 -10.54 20.97
N SER A 308 20.66 -11.38 21.27
CA SER A 308 20.64 -12.19 22.49
C SER A 308 21.37 -13.53 22.28
N PRO A 309 22.32 -13.91 23.15
CA PRO A 309 23.00 -15.21 23.08
C PRO A 309 22.07 -16.42 23.32
N LYS A 310 20.80 -16.19 23.68
CA LYS A 310 19.77 -17.22 23.91
C LYS A 310 18.58 -17.10 22.94
N GLY A 311 18.78 -16.45 21.78
CA GLY A 311 17.77 -15.85 20.92
C GLY A 311 16.63 -16.69 20.33
N LEU A 312 16.41 -17.94 20.77
CA LEU A 312 15.24 -18.73 20.39
C LEU A 312 14.47 -19.34 21.59
N ASP A 313 15.11 -19.50 22.76
CA ASP A 313 14.52 -20.27 23.88
C ASP A 313 13.76 -19.43 24.93
N LYS A 314 13.69 -18.11 24.75
CA LYS A 314 13.13 -17.20 25.78
C LYS A 314 12.03 -16.24 25.32
N CYS A 315 11.56 -16.40 24.09
CA CYS A 315 10.26 -15.85 23.68
C CYS A 315 9.18 -16.94 23.60
N ILE A 316 9.47 -18.13 24.16
CA ILE A 316 8.53 -19.25 24.35
C ILE A 316 7.45 -18.86 25.35
#